data_AF-A0A6A4WJ95-F1
#
_entry.id   AF-A0A6A4WJ95-F1
#
_cell.length_a   1.000
_cell.length_b   1.000
_cell.length_c   1.000
_cell.angle_alpha   90.00
_cell.angle_beta   90.00
_cell.angle_gamma   90.00
#
_symmetry.space_group_name_H-M   'P 1'
#
loop_
_entity.id
_entity.type
_entity.pdbx_description
1 polymer ?
#
loop_
_entity_poly.entity_id
_entity_poly.type
_entity_poly.pdbx_seq_one_letter_code
_entity_poly.pdbx_strand_id
1 'polypeptide(L)'
;MVYAILVCHAEMNAIMNKNSADVKGCTIYVALFPCNECAKLIIQSGIRKVVYASDKHASKKSTIASKRLLEMAGVECCQYEPKRRQVVIDFDVIDRSGLSQLPDSPPRQSPVPGPQPEPADCADSVRRNLSALMVEQAGDQGL
;
A
#
# COMPACT_ATOMS: atom_id res chain seq x y z
N MET A 1 -30.36 5.58 5.80
CA MET A 1 -29.03 5.82 6.42
C MET A 1 -28.02 4.79 5.87
N VAL A 2 -27.49 5.00 4.67
CA VAL A 2 -26.49 4.10 4.06
C VAL A 2 -25.51 4.95 3.23
N TYR A 3 -24.66 5.75 3.86
CA TYR A 3 -23.62 6.53 3.13
C TYR A 3 -22.34 6.79 3.95
N ALA A 4 -22.02 5.96 4.95
CA ALA A 4 -20.75 6.07 5.69
C ALA A 4 -19.70 5.01 5.30
N ILE A 5 -20.04 4.08 4.40
CA ILE A 5 -19.17 2.97 3.97
C ILE A 5 -18.24 3.38 2.81
N LEU A 6 -18.49 4.52 2.14
CA LEU A 6 -17.80 4.93 0.90
C LEU A 6 -16.65 5.94 1.08
N VAL A 7 -16.34 6.39 2.30
CA VAL A 7 -15.17 7.24 2.49
C VAL A 7 -13.95 6.33 2.58
N CYS A 8 -13.19 6.21 1.49
CA CYS A 8 -11.86 5.63 1.52
C CYS A 8 -11.02 6.48 2.48
N HIS A 9 -10.82 6.00 3.69
CA HIS A 9 -9.86 6.60 4.60
C HIS A 9 -8.46 6.53 3.95
N ALA A 10 -7.58 7.47 4.31
CA ALA A 10 -6.24 7.56 3.73
C ALA A 10 -5.48 6.23 3.83
N GLU A 11 -5.76 5.44 4.87
CA GLU A 11 -5.22 4.12 5.15
C GLU A 11 -5.54 3.11 4.04
N MET A 12 -6.79 3.08 3.57
CA MET A 12 -7.20 2.16 2.49
C MET A 12 -6.51 2.53 1.18
N ASN A 13 -6.46 3.83 0.85
CA ASN A 13 -5.79 4.31 -0.35
C ASN A 13 -4.29 3.98 -0.34
N ALA A 14 -3.64 4.13 0.82
CA ALA A 14 -2.23 3.80 0.98
C ALA A 14 -1.94 2.30 0.80
N ILE A 15 -2.82 1.43 1.31
CA ILE A 15 -2.68 -0.03 1.20
C ILE A 15 -3.01 -0.51 -0.22
N MET A 16 -3.91 0.15 -0.95
CA MET A 16 -4.31 -0.26 -2.29
C MET A 16 -3.34 0.24 -3.37
N ASN A 17 -2.89 1.49 -3.27
CA ASN A 17 -2.09 2.16 -4.30
C ASN A 17 -0.58 2.13 -4.01
N LYS A 18 -0.05 0.96 -3.64
CA LYS A 18 1.41 0.78 -3.51
C LYS A 18 2.03 0.33 -4.84
N ASN A 19 3.25 0.79 -5.11
CA ASN A 19 4.09 0.32 -6.23
C ASN A 19 4.95 -0.92 -5.84
N SER A 20 4.58 -1.58 -4.74
CA SER A 20 5.26 -2.75 -4.19
C SER A 20 4.32 -3.96 -4.23
N ALA A 21 4.89 -5.17 -4.28
CA ALA A 21 4.11 -6.41 -4.28
C ALA A 21 3.22 -6.54 -3.02
N ASP A 22 3.74 -6.12 -1.85
CA ASP A 22 3.01 -6.08 -0.58
C ASP A 22 3.50 -4.94 0.34
N VAL A 23 2.86 -4.83 1.52
CA VAL A 23 3.20 -3.88 2.59
C VAL A 23 3.46 -4.60 3.93
N LYS A 24 3.85 -5.87 3.87
CA LYS A 24 4.06 -6.71 5.05
C LYS A 24 5.31 -6.23 5.80
N GLY A 25 5.19 -6.06 7.11
CA GLY A 25 6.26 -5.54 7.96
C GLY A 25 6.43 -4.03 7.91
N CYS A 26 5.66 -3.30 7.08
CA CYS A 26 5.79 -1.86 6.96
C CYS A 26 5.23 -1.10 8.17
N THR A 27 5.55 0.19 8.20
CA THR A 27 4.97 1.19 9.11
C THR A 27 4.05 2.12 8.33
N ILE A 28 2.85 2.39 8.84
CA ILE A 28 1.92 3.37 8.26
C ILE A 28 1.89 4.64 9.11
N TYR A 29 1.98 5.80 8.45
CA TYR A 29 1.87 7.11 9.07
C TYR A 29 0.52 7.73 8.72
N VAL A 30 -0.27 8.06 9.74
CA VAL A 30 -1.65 8.55 9.58
C VAL A 30 -1.86 9.83 10.38
N ALA A 31 -2.68 10.75 9.84
CA ALA A 31 -2.99 11.99 10.54
C ALA A 31 -3.93 11.75 11.75
N LEU A 32 -4.89 10.83 11.60
CA LEU A 32 -5.86 10.47 12.63
C LEU A 32 -5.75 8.98 12.97
N PHE A 33 -6.03 8.61 14.21
CA PHE A 33 -6.06 7.22 14.62
C PHE A 33 -7.09 6.41 13.79
N PRO A 34 -6.72 5.22 13.25
CA PRO A 34 -7.56 4.47 12.33
C PRO A 34 -8.86 3.99 12.99
N CYS A 35 -9.96 3.94 12.23
CA CYS A 35 -11.21 3.33 12.70
C CYS A 35 -11.11 1.79 12.72
N ASN A 36 -12.11 1.12 13.28
CA ASN A 36 -12.16 -0.34 13.39
C ASN A 36 -12.13 -1.07 12.04
N GLU A 37 -12.69 -0.51 10.97
CA GLU A 37 -12.64 -1.12 9.64
C GLU A 37 -11.25 -0.96 9.01
N CYS A 38 -10.60 0.20 9.16
CA CYS A 38 -9.22 0.40 8.72
C CYS A 38 -8.23 -0.46 9.51
N ALA A 39 -8.46 -0.68 10.81
CA ALA A 39 -7.64 -1.59 11.61
C ALA A 39 -7.63 -3.01 11.05
N LYS A 40 -8.79 -3.55 10.61
CA LYS A 40 -8.86 -4.87 9.98
C LYS A 40 -7.96 -4.95 8.74
N LEU A 41 -8.00 -3.92 7.89
CA LEU A 41 -7.19 -3.84 6.67
C LEU A 41 -5.69 -3.72 6.99
N ILE A 42 -5.32 -2.91 7.99
CA ILE A 42 -3.94 -2.78 8.46
C ILE A 42 -3.40 -4.15 8.92
N ILE A 43 -4.19 -4.89 9.69
CA ILE A 43 -3.82 -6.22 10.18
C ILE A 43 -3.67 -7.21 9.02
N GLN A 44 -4.67 -7.27 8.13
CA GLN A 44 -4.69 -8.20 7.00
C GLN A 44 -3.60 -7.92 5.96
N SER A 45 -3.24 -6.65 5.76
CA SER A 45 -2.15 -6.26 4.85
C SER A 45 -0.75 -6.56 5.39
N GLY A 46 -0.64 -6.95 6.66
CA GLY A 46 0.62 -7.34 7.26
C GLY A 46 1.46 -6.18 7.79
N ILE A 47 0.91 -4.97 7.90
CA ILE A 47 1.57 -3.83 8.55
C ILE A 47 1.83 -4.17 10.03
N ARG A 48 2.95 -3.68 10.57
CA ARG A 48 3.38 -4.00 11.96
C ARG A 48 3.41 -2.79 12.88
N LYS A 49 3.36 -1.58 12.33
CA LYS A 49 3.39 -0.36 13.12
C LYS A 49 2.49 0.72 12.53
N VAL A 50 1.74 1.39 13.41
CA VAL A 50 0.88 2.54 13.12
C VAL A 50 1.41 3.74 13.89
N VAL A 51 1.81 4.78 13.17
CA VAL A 51 2.22 6.07 13.73
C VAL A 51 1.14 7.09 13.44
N TYR A 52 0.50 7.65 14.46
CA TYR A 52 -0.64 8.56 14.30
C TYR A 52 -0.40 9.95 14.90
N ALA A 53 -0.82 11.01 14.23
CA ALA A 53 -0.62 12.38 14.76
C ALA A 53 -1.66 12.78 15.82
N SER A 54 -2.94 12.38 15.65
CA SER A 54 -4.02 12.78 16.55
C SER A 54 -5.00 11.65 16.84
N ASP A 55 -5.39 11.53 18.11
CA ASP A 55 -6.44 10.62 18.59
C ASP A 55 -7.64 11.40 19.17
N LYS A 56 -8.09 12.44 18.46
CA LYS A 56 -9.22 13.29 18.87
C LYS A 56 -10.56 12.55 19.05
N HIS A 57 -10.63 11.28 18.66
CA HIS A 57 -11.82 10.46 18.71
C HIS A 57 -11.65 9.23 19.62
N ALA A 58 -10.69 9.26 20.54
CA ALA A 58 -10.36 8.18 21.47
C ALA A 58 -11.57 7.58 22.19
N SER A 59 -12.59 8.39 22.52
CA SER A 59 -13.80 7.95 23.24
C SER A 59 -14.86 7.30 22.36
N LYS A 60 -14.74 7.38 21.03
CA LYS A 60 -15.69 6.73 20.12
C LYS A 60 -15.53 5.22 20.21
N LYS A 61 -16.67 4.49 20.25
CA LYS A 61 -16.69 3.02 20.28
C LYS A 61 -15.86 2.40 19.14
N SER A 62 -15.88 3.02 17.96
CA SER A 62 -15.08 2.59 16.80
C SER A 62 -13.57 2.66 17.06
N THR A 63 -13.09 3.73 17.69
CA THR A 63 -11.69 3.92 18.02
C THR A 63 -11.24 2.99 19.16
N ILE A 64 -12.10 2.78 20.17
CA ILE A 64 -11.84 1.81 21.25
C ILE A 64 -11.71 0.39 20.68
N ALA A 65 -12.63 0.00 19.79
CA ALA A 65 -12.56 -1.30 19.11
C ALA A 65 -11.30 -1.41 18.23
N SER A 66 -10.96 -0.36 17.49
CA SER A 66 -9.74 -0.29 16.68
C SER A 66 -8.46 -0.53 17.49
N LYS A 67 -8.31 0.16 18.63
CA LYS A 67 -7.17 -0.01 19.54
C LYS A 67 -7.04 -1.47 20.00
N ARG A 68 -8.14 -2.08 20.44
CA ARG A 68 -8.17 -3.48 20.87
C ARG A 68 -7.78 -4.43 19.74
N LEU A 69 -8.30 -4.21 18.52
CA LEU A 69 -7.97 -5.05 17.37
C LEU A 69 -6.47 -5.00 17.05
N LEU A 70 -5.89 -3.80 16.99
CA LEU A 70 -4.48 -3.59 16.69
C LEU A 70 -3.58 -4.18 17.78
N GLU A 71 -3.94 -3.99 19.06
CA GLU A 71 -3.25 -4.57 20.21
C GLU A 71 -3.27 -6.10 20.18
N MET A 72 -4.44 -6.71 19.98
CA MET A 72 -4.59 -8.18 19.88
C MET A 72 -3.82 -8.77 18.70
N ALA A 73 -3.67 -8.01 17.61
CA ALA A 73 -2.91 -8.43 16.43
C ALA A 73 -1.40 -8.16 16.55
N GLY A 74 -0.92 -7.58 17.67
CA GLY A 74 0.49 -7.26 17.88
C GLY A 74 1.00 -6.13 16.97
N VAL A 75 0.14 -5.21 16.56
CA VAL A 75 0.52 -4.03 15.76
C VAL A 75 0.91 -2.90 16.72
N GLU A 76 2.16 -2.45 16.64
CA GLU A 76 2.67 -1.36 17.48
C GLU A 76 1.97 -0.05 17.12
N CYS A 77 1.42 0.67 18.11
CA CYS A 77 0.78 1.97 17.90
C CYS A 77 1.52 3.06 18.68
N CYS A 78 1.97 4.11 17.99
CA CYS A 78 2.68 5.23 18.60
C CYS A 78 2.08 6.58 18.16
N GLN A 79 1.89 7.49 19.10
CA GLN A 79 1.54 8.87 18.75
C GLN A 79 2.78 9.64 18.28
N TYR A 80 2.66 10.34 17.16
CA TYR A 80 3.71 11.18 16.63
C TYR A 80 3.74 12.55 17.32
N GLU A 81 4.89 12.89 17.89
CA GLU A 81 5.15 14.21 18.45
C GLU A 81 5.99 15.05 17.46
N PRO A 82 5.41 16.07 16.82
CA PRO A 82 6.13 16.87 15.85
C PRO A 82 7.16 17.77 16.52
N LYS A 83 8.44 17.67 16.12
CA LYS A 83 9.51 18.58 16.57
C LYS A 83 9.35 20.02 16.07
N ARG A 84 8.58 20.21 14.99
CA ARG A 84 8.32 21.50 14.35
C ARG A 84 6.83 21.62 14.05
N ARG A 85 6.26 22.80 14.28
CA ARG A 85 4.82 23.06 14.07
C ARG A 85 4.43 23.18 12.60
N GLN A 86 5.38 23.49 11.73
CA GLN A 86 5.16 23.71 10.30
C GLN A 86 6.37 23.24 9.50
N VAL A 87 6.09 22.75 8.29
CA VAL A 87 7.08 22.53 7.23
C VAL A 87 6.66 23.43 6.08
N VAL A 88 7.53 24.35 5.66
CA VAL A 88 7.31 25.24 4.52
C VAL A 88 8.05 24.64 3.33
N ILE A 89 7.32 24.35 2.25
CA ILE A 89 7.90 23.93 0.98
C ILE A 89 7.93 25.17 0.09
N ASP A 90 9.11 25.76 -0.03
CA ASP A 90 9.36 26.90 -0.92
C ASP A 90 9.82 26.36 -2.27
N PHE A 91 9.13 26.73 -3.35
CA PHE A 91 9.47 26.32 -4.71
C PHE A 91 10.27 27.37 -5.47
N ASP A 92 10.36 28.60 -4.96
CA ASP A 92 11.09 29.70 -5.61
C ASP A 92 12.61 29.52 -5.47
N VAL A 93 13.04 28.73 -4.48
CA VAL A 93 14.44 28.33 -4.28
C VAL A 93 14.94 27.27 -5.28
N ILE A 94 14.08 26.71 -6.13
CA ILE A 94 14.46 25.70 -7.13
C ILE A 94 14.86 26.41 -8.43
N ASP A 95 16.15 26.42 -8.75
CA ASP A 95 16.60 26.81 -10.09
C ASP A 95 16.19 25.75 -11.13
N ARG A 96 15.17 26.06 -11.92
CA ARG A 96 14.65 25.18 -12.98
C ARG A 96 15.54 25.18 -14.23
N SER A 97 16.52 26.07 -14.33
CA SER A 97 17.33 26.24 -15.55
C SER A 97 18.45 25.21 -15.70
N GLY A 98 18.79 24.44 -14.65
CA GLY A 98 19.90 23.49 -14.63
C GLY A 98 19.54 22.00 -14.52
N LEU A 99 18.26 21.62 -14.53
CA LEU A 99 17.84 20.22 -14.31
C LEU A 99 17.70 19.41 -15.61
N SER A 100 18.82 19.04 -16.26
CA SER A 100 18.82 17.87 -17.15
C SER A 100 19.05 16.61 -16.29
N GLN A 101 17.97 16.06 -15.72
CA GLN A 101 18.01 14.79 -14.97
C GLN A 101 18.13 13.55 -15.88
N LEU A 102 18.35 13.75 -17.19
CA LEU A 102 18.55 12.66 -18.13
C LEU A 102 20.05 12.30 -18.14
N PRO A 103 20.42 11.03 -17.90
CA PRO A 103 21.76 10.58 -18.26
C PRO A 103 21.94 10.77 -19.77
N ASP A 104 23.15 11.15 -20.19
CA ASP A 104 23.47 11.22 -21.62
C ASP A 104 23.10 9.88 -22.26
N SER A 105 22.29 9.95 -23.32
CA SER A 105 21.93 8.76 -24.08
C SER A 105 23.23 8.14 -24.60
N PRO A 106 23.48 6.83 -24.41
CA PRO A 106 24.63 6.21 -25.02
C PRO A 106 24.60 6.48 -26.54
N PRO A 107 25.76 6.76 -27.15
CA PRO A 107 25.81 7.05 -28.58
C PRO A 107 25.14 5.91 -29.34
N ARG A 108 24.22 6.28 -30.23
CA ARG A 108 23.43 5.36 -31.04
C ARG A 108 24.38 4.46 -31.82
N GLN A 109 24.58 3.22 -31.37
CA GLN A 109 25.33 2.23 -32.15
C GLN A 109 24.53 1.94 -33.42
N SER A 110 25.24 1.79 -34.54
CA SER A 110 24.66 1.38 -35.82
C SER A 110 23.82 0.10 -35.68
N PRO A 111 22.79 -0.12 -36.52
CA PRO A 111 21.89 -1.26 -36.38
C PRO A 111 22.66 -2.58 -36.31
N VAL A 112 22.52 -3.31 -35.21
CA VAL A 112 22.98 -4.70 -35.11
C VAL A 112 21.97 -5.55 -35.90
N PRO A 113 22.40 -6.42 -36.83
CA PRO A 113 21.50 -7.37 -37.46
C PRO A 113 20.79 -8.21 -36.39
N GLY A 114 19.47 -8.22 -36.42
CA GLY A 114 18.66 -8.91 -35.41
C GLY A 114 18.92 -10.43 -35.40
N PRO A 115 18.88 -11.08 -34.24
CA PRO A 115 18.85 -12.54 -34.16
C PRO A 115 17.59 -13.07 -34.85
N GLN A 116 17.70 -14.18 -35.57
CA GLN A 116 16.54 -14.87 -36.13
C GLN A 116 15.60 -15.35 -35.02
N PRO A 117 14.27 -15.38 -35.25
CA PRO A 117 13.32 -15.72 -34.22
C PRO A 117 13.43 -17.20 -33.82
N GLU A 118 13.89 -17.43 -32.59
CA GLU A 118 13.72 -18.71 -31.90
C GLU A 118 12.23 -18.87 -31.52
N PRO A 119 11.65 -20.08 -31.67
CA PRO A 119 10.22 -20.29 -31.41
C PRO A 119 9.89 -20.05 -29.93
N ALA A 120 8.97 -19.10 -29.69
CA ALA A 120 8.51 -18.76 -28.34
C ALA A 120 7.44 -19.75 -27.85
N ASP A 121 7.82 -20.70 -27.01
CA ASP A 121 6.88 -21.41 -26.12
C ASP A 121 6.51 -20.50 -24.93
N CYS A 122 5.71 -19.46 -25.20
CA CYS A 122 5.21 -18.50 -24.20
C CYS A 122 3.70 -18.72 -23.87
N ALA A 123 3.08 -19.78 -24.40
CA ALA A 123 1.66 -20.06 -24.16
C ALA A 123 1.38 -20.99 -22.96
N ASP A 124 2.41 -21.61 -22.35
CA ASP A 124 2.22 -22.67 -21.34
C ASP A 124 2.36 -22.23 -19.87
N SER A 125 2.97 -21.07 -19.59
CA SER A 125 3.16 -20.64 -18.18
C SER A 125 1.94 -19.91 -17.60
N VAL A 126 1.07 -19.32 -18.42
CA VAL A 126 -0.12 -18.59 -17.94
C VAL A 126 -1.34 -19.51 -17.80
N ARG A 127 -1.38 -20.63 -18.52
CA ARG A 127 -2.48 -21.62 -18.42
C ARG A 127 -2.42 -22.51 -17.17
N ARG A 128 -1.24 -22.79 -16.61
CA ARG A 128 -1.11 -23.68 -15.45
C ARG A 128 -1.60 -23.09 -14.13
N ASN A 129 -1.69 -21.76 -14.01
CA ASN A 129 -2.14 -21.13 -12.77
C ASN A 129 -3.65 -20.81 -12.74
N LEU A 130 -4.36 -20.96 -13.86
CA LEU A 130 -5.81 -20.72 -13.91
C LEU A 130 -6.66 -21.97 -13.64
N SER A 131 -6.10 -23.18 -13.80
CA SER A 131 -6.78 -24.44 -13.45
C SER A 131 -6.62 -24.84 -11.98
N ALA A 132 -5.69 -24.24 -11.23
CA ALA A 132 -5.46 -24.56 -9.81
C ALA A 132 -6.35 -23.76 -8.84
N LEU A 133 -7.02 -22.70 -9.30
CA LEU A 133 -7.85 -21.85 -8.43
C LEU A 133 -9.36 -22.20 -8.45
N MET A 134 -9.77 -23.28 -9.11
CA MET A 134 -11.19 -23.67 -9.21
C MET A 134 -11.54 -25.05 -8.62
N VAL A 135 -10.68 -25.69 -7.81
CA VAL A 135 -10.97 -27.01 -7.20
C VAL A 135 -11.10 -27.01 -5.67
N GLU A 136 -10.82 -25.92 -4.94
CA GLU A 136 -10.93 -25.92 -3.46
C GLU A 136 -12.21 -25.27 -2.88
N GLN A 137 -13.29 -25.09 -3.65
CA GLN A 137 -14.58 -24.60 -3.11
C GLN A 137 -15.81 -25.43 -3.48
N ALA A 138 -15.65 -26.72 -3.76
CA ALA A 138 -16.79 -27.64 -3.89
C ALA A 138 -16.58 -28.89 -3.03
N GLY A 139 -16.89 -28.79 -1.74
CA GLY A 139 -16.83 -29.96 -0.86
C GLY A 139 -17.01 -29.70 0.62
N ASP A 140 -17.96 -28.86 1.05
CA ASP A 140 -18.58 -29.07 2.38
C ASP A 140 -19.95 -28.39 2.50
N GLN A 141 -20.96 -29.02 1.88
CA GLN A 141 -22.35 -28.91 2.33
C GLN A 141 -23.00 -30.29 2.18
N GLY A 142 -23.21 -30.97 3.31
CA GLY A 142 -24.21 -32.04 3.43
C GLY A 142 -23.69 -33.37 3.98
N LEU A 143 -23.66 -33.52 5.31
CA LEU A 143 -24.60 -34.36 6.06
C LEU A 143 -24.61 -33.98 7.54
#